data_AF-A0A3M2DGH4-F1
#
_entry.id   AF-A0A3M2DGH4-F1
#
_cell.length_a   1.000
_cell.length_b   1.000
_cell.length_c   1.000
_cell.angle_alpha   90.00
_cell.angle_beta   90.00
_cell.angle_gamma   90.00
#
_symmetry.space_group_name_H-M   'P 1'
#
loop_
_entity.id
_entity.type
_entity.pdbx_description
1 polymer ?
#
loop_
_entity_poly.entity_id
_entity_poly.type
_entity_poly.pdbx_seq_one_letter_code
_entity_poly.pdbx_strand_id
1 'polypeptide(L)'
;MMKNFLYIVFLCLALLATNCSKNKTTADSPTEAYQMLYRAVKAKDIEAIKNMCTQSTHKLAEFQAQLHKRPLEEVFKNGFTETTYASSMPKIRDERINGDFGAVEVWNEKRRIWEDLPFIREATVSFEFIGDDKAKILEVTKSIPEMEIKEENNKVSGTKKGVTLSEAEEIKAKLTEAGANAKIENVGWRLAVGDVFRGTYKSPGKSQSQLEREAANLAIEQQPVANIDTTNVNVNTNVPQPPKPSKTTKKEGK
;
A
#
# COMPACT_ATOMS: atom_id res chain seq x y z
N MET A 1 -42.44 13.58 45.48
CA MET A 1 -42.15 14.12 44.13
C MET A 1 -40.66 14.22 43.77
N MET A 2 -39.70 14.04 44.70
CA MET A 2 -38.26 14.18 44.39
C MET A 2 -37.59 12.97 43.68
N LYS A 3 -38.20 11.78 43.69
CA LYS A 3 -37.60 10.57 43.07
C LYS A 3 -37.63 10.58 41.54
N ASN A 4 -38.58 11.29 40.91
CA ASN A 4 -38.65 11.35 39.44
C ASN A 4 -37.70 12.40 38.83
N PHE A 5 -37.21 13.35 39.63
CA PHE A 5 -36.26 14.36 39.18
C PHE A 5 -34.83 13.80 39.04
N LEU A 6 -34.47 12.81 39.87
CA LEU A 6 -33.15 12.17 39.84
C LEU A 6 -32.95 11.28 38.59
N TYR A 7 -34.02 10.64 38.09
CA TYR A 7 -33.96 9.82 36.87
C TYR A 7 -33.81 10.66 35.59
N ILE A 8 -34.35 11.88 35.55
CA ILE A 8 -34.22 12.78 34.39
C ILE A 8 -32.80 13.35 34.30
N VAL A 9 -32.15 13.63 35.43
CA VAL A 9 -30.75 14.07 35.45
C VAL A 9 -29.78 12.97 35.01
N PHE A 10 -30.04 11.71 35.37
CA PHE A 10 -29.23 10.56 34.92
C PHE A 10 -29.42 10.22 33.43
N LEU A 11 -30.62 10.45 32.87
CA LEU A 11 -30.91 10.25 31.44
C LEU A 11 -30.27 11.35 30.56
N CYS A 12 -30.20 12.59 31.04
CA CYS A 12 -29.53 13.68 30.31
C CYS A 12 -28.00 13.58 30.30
N LEU A 13 -27.37 12.93 31.28
CA LEU A 13 -25.91 12.76 31.32
C LEU A 13 -25.38 11.64 30.42
N ALA A 14 -26.25 10.70 30.00
CA ALA A 14 -25.91 9.61 29.08
C ALA A 14 -25.92 10.04 27.59
N LEU A 15 -26.41 11.24 27.26
CA LEU A 15 -26.55 11.73 25.88
C LEU A 15 -25.40 12.64 25.41
N LEU A 16 -24.37 12.88 26.22
CA LEU A 16 -23.25 13.80 25.89
C LEU A 16 -21.95 13.09 25.43
N ALA A 17 -21.94 11.77 25.29
CA ALA A 17 -20.72 11.02 24.96
C ALA A 17 -20.67 10.48 23.51
N THR A 18 -21.54 10.93 22.61
CA THR A 18 -21.32 10.72 21.16
C THR A 18 -20.33 11.77 20.64
N ASN A 19 -19.10 11.69 21.14
CA ASN A 19 -18.01 12.49 20.60
C ASN A 19 -17.82 12.03 19.15
N CYS A 20 -18.14 12.93 18.23
CA CYS A 20 -18.08 12.72 16.80
C CYS A 20 -16.61 12.65 16.39
N SER A 21 -15.96 11.52 16.69
CA SER A 21 -14.73 11.12 16.00
C SER A 21 -15.13 10.94 14.55
N LYS A 22 -15.05 12.00 13.75
CA LYS A 22 -15.15 11.90 12.29
C LYS A 22 -14.15 10.81 11.91
N ASN A 23 -14.67 9.65 11.52
CA ASN A 23 -13.85 8.51 11.13
C ASN A 23 -13.01 8.98 9.94
N LYS A 24 -11.74 9.25 10.20
CA LYS A 24 -10.79 9.67 9.18
C LYS A 24 -10.65 8.50 8.20
N THR A 25 -10.98 8.73 6.94
CA THR A 25 -10.96 7.69 5.89
C THR A 25 -9.69 7.71 5.05
N THR A 26 -8.84 8.73 5.23
CA THR A 26 -7.56 8.90 4.53
C THR A 26 -6.43 9.11 5.52
N ALA A 27 -5.23 8.65 5.16
CA ALA A 27 -4.04 8.81 5.98
C ALA A 27 -3.18 9.98 5.51
N ASP A 28 -2.64 10.75 6.46
CA ASP A 28 -1.78 11.92 6.20
C ASP A 28 -0.30 11.53 6.06
N SER A 29 0.10 10.36 6.55
CA SER A 29 1.45 9.78 6.37
C SER A 29 1.44 8.28 6.04
N PRO A 30 2.54 7.72 5.48
CA PRO A 30 2.70 6.28 5.29
C PRO A 30 2.54 5.46 6.58
N THR A 31 3.08 5.94 7.70
CA THR A 31 2.93 5.30 9.03
C THR A 31 1.48 5.24 9.45
N GLU A 32 0.74 6.36 9.30
CA GLU A 32 -0.68 6.38 9.63
C GLU A 32 -1.48 5.43 8.72
N ALA A 33 -1.17 5.40 7.42
CA ALA A 33 -1.80 4.49 6.46
C ALA A 33 -1.60 3.03 6.85
N TYR A 34 -0.38 2.65 7.24
CA TYR A 34 -0.09 1.31 7.74
C TYR A 34 -0.89 0.99 9.00
N GLN A 35 -0.96 1.92 9.95
CA GLN A 35 -1.72 1.71 11.19
C GLN A 35 -3.22 1.55 10.93
N MET A 36 -3.78 2.34 10.02
CA MET A 36 -5.18 2.24 9.58
C MET A 36 -5.42 0.89 8.89
N LEU A 37 -4.54 0.48 7.98
CA LEU A 37 -4.60 -0.84 7.34
C LEU A 37 -4.55 -1.98 8.36
N TYR A 38 -3.61 -1.93 9.31
CA TYR A 38 -3.50 -2.93 10.38
C TYR A 38 -4.81 -3.05 11.16
N ARG A 39 -5.39 -1.92 11.58
CA ARG A 39 -6.68 -1.90 12.31
C ARG A 39 -7.80 -2.48 11.44
N ALA A 40 -7.87 -2.11 10.17
CA ALA A 40 -8.87 -2.62 9.22
C ALA A 40 -8.75 -4.15 9.03
N VAL A 41 -7.53 -4.68 8.90
CA VAL A 41 -7.27 -6.13 8.84
C VAL A 41 -7.70 -6.83 10.13
N LYS A 42 -7.40 -6.26 11.31
CA LYS A 42 -7.86 -6.82 12.59
C LYS A 42 -9.38 -6.81 12.74
N ALA A 43 -10.03 -5.76 12.24
CA ALA A 43 -11.49 -5.66 12.22
C ALA A 43 -12.15 -6.52 11.11
N LYS A 44 -11.35 -7.07 10.18
CA LYS A 44 -11.84 -7.72 8.95
C LYS A 44 -12.75 -6.81 8.12
N ASP A 45 -12.52 -5.51 8.18
CA ASP A 45 -13.26 -4.49 7.42
C ASP A 45 -12.69 -4.38 6.01
N ILE A 46 -13.27 -5.13 5.08
CA ILE A 46 -12.79 -5.23 3.70
C ILE A 46 -12.82 -3.87 2.99
N GLU A 47 -13.81 -3.03 3.27
CA GLU A 47 -13.92 -1.71 2.65
C GLU A 47 -12.86 -0.76 3.19
N ALA A 48 -12.58 -0.80 4.50
CA ALA A 48 -11.46 -0.05 5.07
C ALA A 48 -10.10 -0.54 4.56
N ILE A 49 -9.92 -1.87 4.36
CA ILE A 49 -8.69 -2.41 3.76
C ILE A 49 -8.53 -1.89 2.32
N LYS A 50 -9.58 -1.98 1.49
CA LYS A 50 -9.58 -1.45 0.12
C LYS A 50 -9.19 0.04 0.12
N ASN A 51 -9.76 0.83 1.03
CA ASN A 51 -9.42 2.26 1.13
C ASN A 51 -7.95 2.52 1.46
N MET A 52 -7.27 1.59 2.14
CA MET A 52 -5.84 1.72 2.45
C MET A 52 -4.91 1.13 1.37
N CYS A 53 -5.46 0.61 0.27
CA CYS A 53 -4.70 0.11 -0.87
C CYS A 53 -4.88 1.04 -2.08
N THR A 54 -3.82 1.15 -2.90
CA THR A 54 -3.86 1.91 -4.17
C THR A 54 -4.82 1.28 -5.17
N GLN A 55 -5.34 2.05 -6.12
CA GLN A 55 -6.22 1.51 -7.17
C GLN A 55 -5.53 0.44 -8.02
N SER A 56 -4.24 0.60 -8.31
CA SER A 56 -3.47 -0.44 -9.01
C SER A 56 -3.33 -1.73 -8.18
N THR A 57 -3.29 -1.65 -6.85
CA THR A 57 -3.36 -2.83 -5.98
C THR A 57 -4.73 -3.51 -6.06
N HIS A 58 -5.82 -2.74 -6.26
CA HIS A 58 -7.16 -3.33 -6.46
C HIS A 58 -7.23 -4.13 -7.75
N LYS A 59 -6.71 -3.57 -8.86
CA LYS A 59 -6.62 -4.29 -10.15
C LYS A 59 -5.79 -5.57 -10.03
N LEU A 60 -4.68 -5.53 -9.29
CA LEU A 60 -3.88 -6.73 -9.00
C LEU A 60 -4.68 -7.77 -8.20
N ALA A 61 -5.44 -7.33 -7.20
CA ALA A 61 -6.29 -8.21 -6.39
C ALA A 61 -7.39 -8.87 -7.23
N GLU A 62 -8.04 -8.12 -8.12
CA GLU A 62 -9.02 -8.61 -9.09
C GLU A 62 -8.40 -9.65 -10.03
N PHE A 63 -7.23 -9.36 -10.57
CA PHE A 63 -6.51 -10.30 -11.42
C PHE A 63 -6.17 -11.60 -10.68
N GLN A 64 -5.67 -11.52 -9.44
CA GLN A 64 -5.39 -12.70 -8.62
C GLN A 64 -6.65 -13.50 -8.28
N ALA A 65 -7.74 -12.81 -7.94
CA ALA A 65 -9.03 -13.43 -7.66
C ALA A 65 -9.53 -14.23 -8.87
N GLN A 66 -9.46 -13.63 -10.07
CA GLN A 66 -9.81 -14.29 -11.33
C GLN A 66 -8.89 -15.48 -11.64
N LEU A 67 -7.57 -15.30 -11.53
CA LEU A 67 -6.58 -16.35 -11.80
C LEU A 67 -6.77 -17.58 -10.90
N HIS A 68 -7.05 -17.36 -9.61
CA HIS A 68 -7.19 -18.43 -8.62
C HIS A 68 -8.64 -18.87 -8.40
N LYS A 69 -9.61 -18.32 -9.13
CA LYS A 69 -11.05 -18.58 -9.00
C LYS A 69 -11.54 -18.42 -7.55
N ARG A 70 -11.11 -17.36 -6.88
CA ARG A 70 -11.51 -17.05 -5.50
C ARG A 70 -12.28 -15.72 -5.44
N PRO A 71 -13.15 -15.52 -4.45
CA PRO A 71 -13.78 -14.23 -4.23
C PRO A 71 -12.74 -13.13 -3.98
N LEU A 72 -13.00 -11.93 -4.48
CA LEU A 72 -12.11 -10.77 -4.33
C LEU A 72 -11.87 -10.43 -2.85
N GLU A 73 -12.91 -10.58 -2.03
CA GLU A 73 -12.86 -10.32 -0.59
C GLU A 73 -11.87 -11.25 0.11
N GLU A 74 -11.68 -12.48 -0.38
CA GLU A 74 -10.69 -13.40 0.17
C GLU A 74 -9.26 -12.92 -0.06
N VAL A 75 -8.99 -12.30 -1.21
CA VAL A 75 -7.68 -11.72 -1.53
C VAL A 75 -7.38 -10.54 -0.59
N PHE A 76 -8.36 -9.69 -0.33
CA PHE A 76 -8.20 -8.51 0.55
C PHE A 76 -8.09 -8.83 2.04
N LYS A 77 -8.65 -9.95 2.53
CA LYS A 77 -8.57 -10.36 3.96
C LYS A 77 -7.16 -10.32 4.53
N ASN A 78 -6.18 -10.47 3.65
CA ASN A 78 -4.80 -10.67 3.99
C ASN A 78 -3.99 -9.37 4.11
N GLY A 79 -4.57 -8.22 3.78
CA GLY A 79 -3.93 -6.90 3.86
C GLY A 79 -2.67 -6.74 2.99
N PHE A 80 -2.37 -7.73 2.14
CA PHE A 80 -1.21 -7.80 1.24
C PHE A 80 0.19 -7.70 1.87
N THR A 81 0.31 -7.72 3.20
CA THR A 81 1.61 -7.81 3.90
C THR A 81 1.50 -8.75 5.10
N GLU A 82 2.52 -9.60 5.29
CA GLU A 82 2.58 -10.55 6.41
C GLU A 82 2.54 -9.83 7.78
N THR A 83 3.05 -8.59 7.85
CA THR A 83 3.13 -7.82 9.10
C THR A 83 1.77 -7.49 9.70
N THR A 84 0.72 -7.38 8.87
CA THR A 84 -0.65 -7.10 9.35
C THR A 84 -1.28 -8.25 10.14
N TYR A 85 -0.70 -9.46 10.07
CA TYR A 85 -1.16 -10.61 10.84
C TYR A 85 -0.58 -10.69 12.25
N ALA A 86 0.45 -9.91 12.58
CA ALA A 86 1.03 -9.89 13.92
C ALA A 86 -0.06 -9.67 14.99
N SER A 87 0.01 -10.38 16.11
CA SER A 87 -1.01 -10.33 17.17
C SER A 87 -1.19 -8.93 17.78
N SER A 88 -0.14 -8.13 17.75
CA SER A 88 -0.11 -6.71 18.14
C SER A 88 0.49 -5.85 17.03
N MET A 89 0.31 -4.53 17.11
CA MET A 89 0.91 -3.57 16.17
C MET A 89 2.43 -3.81 16.11
N PRO A 90 3.00 -4.13 14.94
CA PRO A 90 4.44 -4.29 14.80
C PRO A 90 5.18 -2.99 15.12
N LYS A 91 6.48 -3.10 15.39
CA LYS A 91 7.34 -1.92 15.46
C LYS A 91 7.44 -1.31 14.06
N ILE A 92 7.33 0.01 14.00
CA ILE A 92 7.39 0.81 12.77
C ILE A 92 8.53 1.81 12.94
N ARG A 93 9.34 2.01 11.90
CA ARG A 93 10.42 3.01 11.89
C ARG A 93 10.65 3.54 10.48
N ASP A 94 11.54 4.53 10.40
CA ASP A 94 12.13 5.01 9.15
C ASP A 94 11.07 5.34 8.08
N GLU A 95 10.14 6.24 8.41
CA GLU A 95 9.22 6.80 7.42
C GLU A 95 10.01 7.71 6.47
N ARG A 96 9.90 7.43 5.17
CA ARG A 96 10.58 8.17 4.11
C ARG A 96 9.55 8.65 3.10
N ILE A 97 9.65 9.91 2.68
CA ILE A 97 8.72 10.54 1.73
C ILE A 97 9.52 11.30 0.66
N ASN A 98 9.18 11.09 -0.60
CA ASN A 98 9.70 11.80 -1.75
C ASN A 98 8.56 12.08 -2.75
N GLY A 99 8.00 13.29 -2.67
CA GLY A 99 6.81 13.67 -3.43
C GLY A 99 5.61 12.79 -3.09
N ASP A 100 5.04 12.14 -4.12
CA ASP A 100 3.88 11.25 -3.97
C ASP A 100 4.26 9.82 -3.55
N PHE A 101 5.54 9.54 -3.34
CA PHE A 101 6.03 8.20 -3.01
C PHE A 101 6.56 8.19 -1.58
N GLY A 102 6.18 7.17 -0.83
CA GLY A 102 6.55 7.01 0.57
C GLY A 102 6.89 5.57 0.87
N ALA A 103 7.63 5.35 1.95
CA ALA A 103 7.97 4.02 2.44
C ALA A 103 8.04 4.04 3.96
N VAL A 104 7.81 2.89 4.57
CA VAL A 104 7.98 2.70 6.01
C VAL A 104 8.54 1.31 6.29
N GLU A 105 9.48 1.22 7.24
CA GLU A 105 9.97 -0.07 7.69
C GLU A 105 9.09 -0.62 8.81
N VAL A 106 8.66 -1.87 8.65
CA VAL A 106 7.82 -2.58 9.62
C VAL A 106 8.49 -3.87 10.04
N TRP A 107 8.61 -4.10 11.35
CA TRP A 107 9.24 -5.31 11.87
C TRP A 107 8.37 -6.55 11.60
N ASN A 108 8.90 -7.48 10.82
CA ASN A 108 8.28 -8.78 10.59
C ASN A 108 8.86 -9.81 11.58
N GLU A 109 8.13 -10.07 12.67
CA GLU A 109 8.58 -10.98 13.74
C GLU A 109 8.87 -12.40 13.25
N LYS A 110 8.06 -12.91 12.31
CA LYS A 110 8.19 -14.26 11.73
C LYS A 110 9.50 -14.41 10.95
N ARG A 111 9.86 -13.39 10.18
CA ARG A 111 11.06 -13.38 9.34
C ARG A 111 12.28 -12.79 10.04
N ARG A 112 12.08 -12.13 11.20
CA ARG A 112 13.10 -11.38 11.96
C ARG A 112 13.85 -10.37 11.09
N ILE A 113 13.12 -9.68 10.22
CA ILE A 113 13.63 -8.62 9.35
C ILE A 113 12.71 -7.40 9.42
N TRP A 114 13.27 -6.24 9.12
CA TRP A 114 12.49 -5.07 8.75
C TRP A 114 12.04 -5.21 7.30
N GLU A 115 10.73 -5.19 7.09
CA GLU A 115 10.08 -5.20 5.78
C GLU A 115 9.83 -3.76 5.34
N ASP A 116 10.26 -3.40 4.14
CA ASP A 116 10.10 -2.06 3.60
C ASP A 116 8.83 -1.99 2.76
N LEU A 117 7.81 -1.29 3.28
CA LEU A 117 6.49 -1.24 2.68
C LEU A 117 6.31 0.06 1.86
N PRO A 118 6.02 -0.03 0.55
CA PRO A 118 5.85 1.15 -0.29
C PRO A 118 4.42 1.69 -0.24
N PHE A 119 4.33 3.01 -0.23
CA PHE A 119 3.08 3.79 -0.22
C PHE A 119 3.09 4.82 -1.34
N ILE A 120 1.90 5.10 -1.88
CA ILE A 120 1.68 6.18 -2.84
C ILE A 120 0.61 7.12 -2.29
N ARG A 121 0.86 8.41 -2.42
CA ARG A 121 -0.12 9.45 -2.09
C ARG A 121 -1.08 9.61 -3.26
N GLU A 122 -2.21 8.92 -3.17
CA GLU A 122 -3.24 8.94 -4.20
C GLU A 122 -4.36 9.93 -3.87
N ALA A 123 -5.00 10.43 -4.93
CA ALA A 123 -6.16 11.28 -4.87
C ALA A 123 -7.23 10.84 -5.89
N THR A 124 -8.41 11.44 -5.77
CA THR A 124 -9.48 11.37 -6.75
C THR A 124 -9.69 12.75 -7.33
N VAL A 125 -9.75 12.87 -8.66
CA VAL A 125 -10.17 14.09 -9.33
C VAL A 125 -11.59 13.92 -9.83
N SER A 126 -12.47 14.83 -9.46
CA SER A 126 -13.83 14.92 -9.98
C SER A 126 -14.02 16.27 -10.68
N PHE A 127 -14.84 16.32 -11.71
CA PHE A 127 -15.18 17.59 -12.36
C PHE A 127 -16.64 17.65 -12.81
N GLU A 128 -17.10 18.88 -12.96
CA GLU A 128 -18.39 19.21 -13.55
C GLU A 128 -18.23 20.40 -14.49
N PHE A 129 -18.80 20.28 -15.69
CA PHE A 129 -18.89 21.33 -16.68
C PHE A 129 -20.35 21.50 -17.07
N ILE A 130 -20.84 22.75 -17.07
CA ILE A 130 -22.17 23.11 -17.54
C ILE A 130 -21.99 24.18 -18.62
N GLY A 131 -22.40 23.87 -19.85
CA GLY A 131 -22.25 24.78 -20.98
C GLY A 131 -22.60 24.12 -22.30
N ASP A 132 -22.84 24.95 -23.31
CA ASP A 132 -23.27 24.49 -24.64
C ASP A 132 -22.09 23.96 -25.47
N ASP A 133 -20.90 24.56 -25.33
CA ASP A 133 -19.67 24.11 -26.00
C ASP A 133 -18.93 23.03 -25.20
N LYS A 134 -19.43 21.79 -25.31
CA LYS A 134 -18.82 20.63 -24.66
C LYS A 134 -17.59 20.09 -25.40
N ALA A 135 -17.30 20.55 -26.61
CA ALA A 135 -16.27 19.94 -27.45
C ALA A 135 -14.90 20.01 -26.78
N LYS A 136 -14.56 21.17 -26.21
CA LYS A 136 -13.30 21.42 -25.50
C LYS A 136 -13.12 20.50 -24.28
N ILE A 137 -14.15 20.34 -23.44
CA ILE A 137 -14.04 19.49 -22.24
C ILE A 137 -13.98 18.00 -22.61
N LEU A 138 -14.69 17.58 -23.65
CA LEU A 138 -14.64 16.21 -24.15
C LEU A 138 -13.29 15.86 -24.76
N GLU A 139 -12.63 16.81 -25.43
CA GLU A 139 -11.26 16.62 -25.92
C GLU A 139 -10.27 16.43 -24.78
N VAL A 140 -10.30 17.31 -23.77
CA VAL A 140 -9.42 17.20 -22.60
C VAL A 140 -9.65 15.88 -21.85
N THR A 141 -10.90 15.51 -21.62
CA THR A 141 -11.23 14.28 -20.88
C THR A 141 -10.85 13.01 -21.63
N LYS A 142 -10.96 12.98 -22.98
CA LYS A 142 -10.46 11.87 -23.81
C LYS A 142 -8.94 11.70 -23.74
N SER A 143 -8.20 12.77 -23.46
CA SER A 143 -6.74 12.69 -23.28
C SER A 143 -6.34 12.10 -21.91
N ILE A 144 -7.27 11.99 -20.97
CA ILE A 144 -7.03 11.48 -19.62
C ILE A 144 -7.43 9.99 -19.59
N PRO A 145 -6.46 9.07 -19.48
CA PRO A 145 -6.76 7.64 -19.50
C PRO A 145 -7.61 7.23 -18.29
N GLU A 146 -8.51 6.28 -18.51
CA GLU A 146 -9.39 5.69 -17.48
C GLU A 146 -10.30 6.69 -16.74
N MET A 147 -10.54 7.87 -17.32
CA MET A 147 -11.51 8.81 -16.76
C MET A 147 -12.94 8.33 -17.01
N GLU A 148 -13.72 8.15 -15.96
CA GLU A 148 -15.15 7.88 -16.07
C GLU A 148 -15.87 9.18 -16.43
N ILE A 149 -16.62 9.19 -17.54
CA ILE A 149 -17.32 10.38 -18.04
C ILE A 149 -18.82 10.09 -18.10
N LYS A 150 -19.64 11.05 -17.66
CA LYS A 150 -21.10 11.05 -17.76
C LYS A 150 -21.57 12.33 -18.43
N GLU A 151 -22.42 12.17 -19.44
CA GLU A 151 -23.01 13.29 -20.18
C GLU A 151 -24.53 13.30 -19.96
N GLU A 152 -25.06 14.43 -19.49
CA GLU A 152 -26.49 14.61 -19.20
C GLU A 152 -26.93 16.00 -19.67
N ASN A 153 -27.79 16.07 -20.69
CA ASN A 153 -28.30 17.34 -21.24
C ASN A 153 -27.17 18.34 -21.59
N ASN A 154 -27.01 19.43 -20.83
CA ASN A 154 -25.95 20.44 -21.01
C ASN A 154 -24.82 20.31 -19.98
N LYS A 155 -24.77 19.20 -19.25
CA LYS A 155 -23.76 18.88 -18.24
C LYS A 155 -22.83 17.77 -18.74
N VAL A 156 -21.55 17.90 -18.43
CA VAL A 156 -20.54 16.85 -18.52
C VAL A 156 -19.90 16.73 -17.15
N SER A 157 -19.81 15.52 -16.62
CA SER A 157 -19.13 15.26 -15.37
C SER A 157 -18.21 14.07 -15.53
N GLY A 158 -17.20 13.97 -14.67
CA GLY A 158 -16.36 12.80 -14.68
C GLY A 158 -15.53 12.67 -13.42
N THR A 159 -14.94 11.50 -13.27
CA THR A 159 -14.14 11.16 -12.10
C THR A 159 -12.99 10.26 -12.51
N LYS A 160 -11.81 10.51 -11.97
CA LYS A 160 -10.66 9.62 -12.07
C LYS A 160 -10.13 9.34 -10.66
N LYS A 161 -10.06 8.07 -10.31
CA LYS A 161 -9.55 7.58 -9.02
C LYS A 161 -8.13 7.04 -9.19
N GLY A 162 -7.36 7.04 -8.10
CA GLY A 162 -6.07 6.36 -8.06
C GLY A 162 -4.96 7.03 -8.85
N VAL A 163 -5.05 8.35 -9.00
CA VAL A 163 -3.96 9.16 -9.54
C VAL A 163 -3.08 9.65 -8.41
N THR A 164 -1.80 9.88 -8.68
CA THR A 164 -0.95 10.54 -7.67
C THR A 164 -1.44 11.96 -7.42
N LEU A 165 -1.12 12.56 -6.28
CA LEU A 165 -1.53 13.93 -5.99
C LEU A 165 -1.00 14.93 -7.03
N SER A 166 0.25 14.78 -7.48
CA SER A 166 0.80 15.64 -8.55
C SER A 166 0.03 15.48 -9.86
N GLU A 167 -0.28 14.24 -10.28
CA GLU A 167 -1.10 14.00 -11.49
C GLU A 167 -2.51 14.58 -11.33
N ALA A 168 -3.09 14.47 -10.12
CA ALA A 168 -4.39 15.04 -9.81
C ALA A 168 -4.43 16.57 -9.99
N GLU A 169 -3.36 17.25 -9.56
CA GLU A 169 -3.19 18.70 -9.72
C GLU A 169 -3.05 19.09 -11.20
N GLU A 170 -2.28 18.35 -11.99
CA GLU A 170 -2.15 18.56 -13.43
C GLU A 170 -3.49 18.36 -14.17
N ILE A 171 -4.23 17.30 -13.83
CA ILE A 171 -5.54 17.03 -14.41
C ILE A 171 -6.53 18.14 -14.03
N LYS A 172 -6.55 18.54 -12.75
CA LYS A 172 -7.40 19.63 -12.27
C LYS A 172 -7.10 20.93 -13.03
N ALA A 173 -5.82 21.27 -13.24
CA ALA A 173 -5.42 22.45 -13.99
C ALA A 173 -5.96 22.42 -15.43
N LYS A 174 -5.72 21.32 -16.17
CA LYS A 174 -6.22 21.15 -17.55
C LYS A 174 -7.74 21.26 -17.66
N LEU A 175 -8.48 20.66 -16.72
CA LEU A 175 -9.95 20.73 -16.69
C LEU A 175 -10.43 22.15 -16.36
N THR A 176 -9.75 22.84 -15.46
CA THR A 176 -10.08 24.23 -15.09
C THR A 176 -9.82 25.19 -16.24
N GLU A 177 -8.72 25.03 -16.99
CA GLU A 177 -8.41 25.77 -18.22
C GLU A 177 -9.43 25.51 -19.34
N ALA A 178 -10.06 24.33 -19.33
CA ALA A 178 -11.17 23.98 -20.21
C ALA A 178 -12.52 24.55 -19.74
N GLY A 179 -12.58 25.22 -18.59
CA GLY A 179 -13.79 25.84 -18.04
C GLY A 179 -14.61 24.94 -17.11
N ALA A 180 -14.10 23.76 -16.75
CA ALA A 180 -14.77 22.88 -15.79
C ALA A 180 -14.47 23.26 -14.34
N ASN A 181 -15.44 23.00 -13.45
CA ASN A 181 -15.24 23.03 -12.01
C ASN A 181 -14.65 21.70 -11.55
N ALA A 182 -13.33 21.65 -11.37
CA ALA A 182 -12.59 20.45 -10.96
C ALA A 182 -12.20 20.49 -9.48
N LYS A 183 -12.33 19.35 -8.80
CA LYS A 183 -12.04 19.14 -7.37
C LYS A 183 -11.09 17.96 -7.19
N ILE A 184 -10.24 18.07 -6.17
CA ILE A 184 -9.37 16.98 -5.70
C ILE A 184 -9.92 16.53 -4.35
N GLU A 185 -10.18 15.24 -4.22
CA GLU A 185 -10.83 14.60 -3.08
C GLU A 185 -10.09 13.30 -2.71
N ASN A 186 -10.38 12.74 -1.52
CA ASN A 186 -9.83 11.45 -1.08
C ASN A 186 -8.30 11.34 -1.12
N VAL A 187 -7.61 12.47 -0.87
CA VAL A 187 -6.15 12.53 -0.79
C VAL A 187 -5.68 11.74 0.43
N GLY A 188 -4.84 10.74 0.21
CA GLY A 188 -4.25 9.97 1.31
C GLY A 188 -3.18 8.98 0.85
N TRP A 189 -2.34 8.59 1.81
CA TRP A 189 -1.35 7.54 1.60
C TRP A 189 -2.01 6.17 1.56
N ARG A 190 -1.63 5.37 0.56
CA ARG A 190 -2.18 4.03 0.31
C ARG A 190 -1.05 3.05 0.04
N LEU A 191 -1.18 1.83 0.55
CA LEU A 191 -0.22 0.76 0.33
C LEU A 191 -0.21 0.38 -1.16
N ALA A 192 0.98 0.36 -1.75
CA ALA A 192 1.22 -0.09 -3.11
C ALA A 192 1.78 -1.51 -3.06
N VAL A 193 1.13 -2.48 -3.69
CA VAL A 193 1.61 -3.88 -3.68
C VAL A 193 1.78 -4.44 -5.08
N GLY A 194 2.88 -5.18 -5.24
CA GLY A 194 3.13 -6.04 -6.38
C GLY A 194 3.98 -5.40 -7.47
N ASP A 195 4.32 -6.22 -8.46
CA ASP A 195 5.22 -5.85 -9.55
C ASP A 195 4.63 -4.80 -10.50
N VAL A 196 3.33 -4.50 -10.40
CA VAL A 196 2.67 -3.43 -11.19
C VAL A 196 3.27 -2.04 -10.90
N PHE A 197 3.97 -1.89 -9.78
CA PHE A 197 4.70 -0.67 -9.41
C PHE A 197 6.17 -0.69 -9.82
N ARG A 198 6.67 -1.79 -10.38
CA ARG A 198 8.06 -1.91 -10.81
C ARG A 198 8.32 -0.94 -11.97
N GLY A 199 9.21 0.03 -11.74
CA GLY A 199 9.57 1.06 -12.71
C GLY A 199 8.73 2.34 -12.64
N THR A 200 7.56 2.31 -12.00
CA THR A 200 6.74 3.51 -11.75
C THR A 200 6.93 4.07 -10.35
N TYR A 201 7.20 3.21 -9.37
CA TYR A 201 7.50 3.62 -8.00
C TYR A 201 8.90 4.25 -7.89
N LYS A 202 8.94 5.52 -7.49
CA LYS A 202 10.19 6.24 -7.21
C LYS A 202 10.50 6.09 -5.73
N SER A 203 11.42 5.18 -5.40
CA SER A 203 11.81 4.95 -3.99
C SER A 203 12.23 6.26 -3.31
N PRO A 204 11.77 6.53 -2.08
CA PRO A 204 12.15 7.72 -1.33
C PRO A 204 13.58 7.66 -0.76
N GLY A 205 14.34 6.60 -1.03
CA GLY A 205 15.74 6.45 -0.63
C GLY A 205 16.06 5.03 -0.15
N LYS A 206 17.32 4.80 0.23
CA LYS A 206 17.73 3.54 0.88
C LYS A 206 17.03 3.42 2.22
N SER A 207 16.61 2.22 2.58
CA SER A 207 16.01 1.99 3.90
C SER A 207 17.10 1.95 4.99
N GLN A 208 16.74 2.27 6.23
CA GLN A 208 17.64 2.19 7.38
C GLN A 208 18.29 0.80 7.49
N SER A 209 17.53 -0.27 7.24
CA SER A 209 18.05 -1.65 7.28
C SER A 209 19.04 -1.96 6.16
N GLN A 210 18.95 -1.27 5.01
CA GLN A 210 19.96 -1.35 3.96
C GLN A 210 21.23 -0.61 4.38
N LEU A 211 21.11 0.60 4.95
CA LEU A 211 22.24 1.37 5.45
C LEU A 211 22.97 0.64 6.58
N GLU A 212 22.25 0.06 7.53
CA GLU A 212 22.80 -0.73 8.63
C GLU A 212 23.56 -1.96 8.10
N ARG A 213 23.04 -2.62 7.06
CA ARG A 213 23.69 -3.78 6.43
C ARG A 213 24.93 -3.39 5.63
N GLU A 214 24.87 -2.30 4.88
CA GLU A 214 26.03 -1.75 4.16
C GLU A 214 27.14 -1.34 5.15
N ALA A 215 26.78 -0.68 6.26
CA ALA A 215 27.73 -0.31 7.31
C ALA A 215 28.34 -1.53 8.01
N ALA A 216 27.54 -2.57 8.29
CA ALA A 216 28.04 -3.81 8.89
C ALA A 216 29.01 -4.55 7.95
N ASN A 217 28.71 -4.60 6.64
CA ASN A 217 29.60 -5.20 5.66
C ASN A 217 30.93 -4.44 5.54
N LEU A 218 30.90 -3.11 5.52
CA LEU A 218 32.10 -2.27 5.51
C LEU A 218 32.95 -2.45 6.77
N ALA A 219 32.32 -2.61 7.94
CA ALA A 219 33.03 -2.84 9.21
C ALA A 219 33.75 -4.20 9.25
N ILE A 220 33.21 -5.22 8.56
CA ILE A 220 33.86 -6.54 8.43
C ILE A 220 35.06 -6.46 7.50
N GLU A 221 34.96 -5.75 6.37
CA GLU A 221 36.07 -5.59 5.42
C GLU A 221 37.26 -4.80 5.99
N GLN A 222 37.02 -3.93 6.97
CA GLN A 222 38.05 -3.16 7.66
C GLN A 222 38.72 -3.91 8.81
N GLN A 223 38.26 -5.11 9.18
CA GLN A 223 39.02 -5.95 10.10
C GLN A 223 40.23 -6.50 9.33
N PRO A 224 41.47 -6.13 9.68
CA PRO A 224 42.63 -6.78 9.09
C PRO A 224 42.44 -8.27 9.36
N VAL A 225 42.44 -9.08 8.31
CA VAL A 225 42.51 -10.54 8.46
C VAL A 225 43.73 -10.76 9.36
N ALA A 226 43.49 -11.13 10.62
CA ALA A 226 44.56 -11.55 11.50
C ALA A 226 45.29 -12.61 10.69
N ASN A 227 46.58 -12.37 10.40
CA ASN A 227 47.40 -13.27 9.62
C ASN A 227 47.40 -14.61 10.35
N ILE A 228 46.45 -15.48 10.00
CA ILE A 228 46.31 -16.80 10.60
C ILE A 228 47.47 -17.55 10.02
N ASP A 229 48.53 -17.69 10.82
CA ASP A 229 49.69 -18.50 10.48
C ASP A 229 49.18 -19.90 10.12
N THR A 230 49.15 -20.23 8.83
CA THR A 230 48.61 -21.49 8.29
C THR A 230 49.54 -22.69 8.55
N THR A 231 50.51 -22.57 9.46
CA THR A 231 51.43 -23.65 9.83
C THR A 231 50.83 -24.59 10.87
N ASN A 232 49.88 -25.43 10.45
CA ASN A 232 49.56 -26.78 10.96
C ASN A 232 48.04 -27.05 11.00
N VAL A 233 47.48 -27.47 9.87
CA VAL A 233 46.34 -28.40 9.89
C VAL A 233 46.60 -29.50 8.88
N ASN A 234 47.02 -30.65 9.39
CA ASN A 234 47.08 -31.91 8.65
C ASN A 234 45.65 -32.37 8.35
N VAL A 235 45.10 -31.97 7.20
CA VAL A 235 43.79 -32.41 6.73
C VAL A 235 43.94 -33.79 6.09
N ASN A 236 43.53 -34.84 6.82
CA ASN A 236 43.33 -36.18 6.30
C ASN A 236 42.12 -36.18 5.34
N THR A 237 42.39 -36.18 4.03
CA THR A 237 41.40 -36.27 2.96
C THR A 237 40.99 -37.71 2.71
N ASN A 238 40.17 -38.29 3.60
CA ASN A 238 39.48 -39.53 3.31
C ASN A 238 37.96 -39.34 3.44
N VAL A 239 37.37 -38.70 2.44
CA VAL A 239 35.91 -38.57 2.31
C VAL A 239 35.42 -39.65 1.34
N PRO A 240 34.53 -40.58 1.76
CA PRO A 240 33.94 -41.57 0.89
C PRO A 240 33.11 -40.91 -0.22
N GLN A 241 33.33 -41.32 -1.47
CA GLN A 241 32.54 -40.89 -2.62
C GLN A 241 31.07 -41.32 -2.45
N PRO A 242 30.09 -40.43 -2.72
CA PRO A 242 28.69 -40.81 -2.71
C PRO A 242 28.40 -41.81 -3.86
N PRO A 243 27.53 -42.81 -3.63
CA PRO A 243 27.20 -43.82 -4.64
C PRO A 243 26.50 -43.19 -5.84
N LYS A 244 26.90 -43.63 -7.05
CA LYS A 244 26.30 -43.19 -8.32
C LYS A 244 24.80 -43.49 -8.35
N PRO A 245 23.95 -42.55 -8.80
CA PRO A 245 22.52 -42.79 -8.94
C PRO A 245 22.23 -43.87 -10.00
N SER A 246 21.35 -44.80 -9.66
CA SER A 246 20.94 -45.91 -10.53
C SER A 246 20.11 -45.39 -11.71
N LYS A 247 20.44 -45.81 -12.93
CA LYS A 247 19.67 -45.51 -14.13
C LYS A 247 18.31 -46.22 -14.07
N THR A 248 17.24 -45.46 -13.85
CA THR A 248 15.87 -45.98 -13.95
C THR A 248 15.46 -46.05 -15.42
N THR A 249 15.26 -47.27 -15.92
CA THR A 249 14.78 -47.58 -17.27
C THR A 249 13.33 -47.13 -17.42
N LYS A 250 13.07 -46.21 -18.36
CA LYS A 250 11.74 -45.73 -18.74
C LYS A 250 11.06 -46.82 -19.58
N LYS A 251 10.00 -47.46 -19.07
CA LYS A 251 9.11 -48.30 -19.87
C LYS A 251 8.12 -47.41 -20.62
N GLU A 252 8.19 -47.42 -21.94
CA GLU A 252 7.14 -46.93 -22.83
C GLU A 252 5.96 -47.92 -22.80
N GLY A 253 4.77 -47.39 -22.53
CA GLY A 253 3.50 -48.10 -22.68
C GLY A 253 2.84 -47.68 -24.00
N LYS A 254 2.54 -48.68 -24.83
CA LYS A 254 1.66 -48.63 -26.00
C LYS A 254 0.22 -48.33 -25.60
#